data_AF-A0A3Q1FQY6-F1
#
_entry.id   AF-A0A3Q1FQY6-F1
#
_cell.length_a   1.000
_cell.length_b   1.000
_cell.length_c   1.000
_cell.angle_alpha   90.00
_cell.angle_beta   90.00
_cell.angle_gamma   90.00
#
_symmetry.space_group_name_H-M   'P 1'
#
loop_
_entity.id
_entity.type
_entity.pdbx_description
1 polymer ?
#
loop_
_entity_poly.entity_id
_entity_poly.type
_entity_poly.pdbx_seq_one_letter_code
_entity_poly.pdbx_strand_id
1 'polypeptide(L)'
;MAASNYSLKVNRDLLDPNFESYRLSLDAIPTYNVELDAAVEEVKLKDSHYTLEHMRAFGMYNYLHLDPWYDDSVLFVDCKGRVLSLTVTLDTALGKPREVYRLSDDSERSDDRLCASLSLTSATWAALSDGSGRLYLLRTGKRGDSSHSKWEPLFVEDLGEPFTVLHSVSHVQSGVHIMEVLLLRVQKDPTETKGSGFSVSLEWITVANAEKKYEVRKRRVLRGKSVPHYAAVVPKGKGLMVASEKPGFDIDVIYGDKSAVFIFCLVKLTV
;
A
#
# COMPACT_ATOMS: atom_id res chain seq x y z
N MET A 1 -12.83 18.98 20.14
CA MET A 1 -11.73 19.53 19.33
C MET A 1 -12.20 19.57 17.89
N ALA A 2 -12.24 20.74 17.26
CA ALA A 2 -12.69 20.88 15.88
C ALA A 2 -11.65 20.28 14.93
N ALA A 3 -12.08 19.39 14.04
CA ALA A 3 -11.24 18.92 12.93
C ALA A 3 -10.84 20.15 12.10
N SER A 4 -9.53 20.38 11.96
CA SER A 4 -9.01 21.48 11.14
C SER A 4 -9.23 21.14 9.67
N ASN A 5 -10.38 21.51 9.13
CA ASN A 5 -10.64 21.47 7.69
C ASN A 5 -9.79 22.55 7.02
N TYR A 6 -8.66 22.16 6.42
CA TYR A 6 -7.86 23.04 5.59
C TYR A 6 -8.40 23.01 4.16
N SER A 7 -8.91 24.15 3.68
CA SER A 7 -9.32 24.32 2.29
C SER A 7 -8.12 24.80 1.47
N LEU A 8 -7.72 24.03 0.45
CA LEU A 8 -6.67 24.43 -0.48
C LEU A 8 -7.20 25.57 -1.37
N LYS A 9 -6.67 26.78 -1.18
CA LYS A 9 -6.97 27.93 -2.05
C LYS A 9 -5.91 28.05 -3.13
N VAL A 10 -6.34 28.17 -4.38
CA VAL A 10 -5.44 28.41 -5.52
C VAL A 10 -4.71 29.74 -5.32
N ASN A 11 -3.38 29.71 -5.27
CA ASN A 11 -2.58 30.92 -5.33
C ASN A 11 -2.42 31.34 -6.79
N ARG A 12 -3.12 32.41 -7.20
CA ARG A 12 -3.10 32.88 -8.59
C ARG A 12 -1.76 33.50 -8.99
N ASP A 13 -0.94 33.91 -8.02
CA ASP A 13 0.40 34.45 -8.27
C ASP A 13 1.40 33.38 -8.74
N LEU A 14 1.06 32.10 -8.56
CA LEU A 14 1.83 30.96 -9.06
C LEU A 14 1.40 30.49 -10.46
N LEU A 15 0.39 31.12 -11.06
CA LEU A 15 -0.10 30.79 -12.39
C LEU A 15 0.51 31.75 -13.41
N ASP A 16 1.12 31.22 -14.46
CA ASP A 16 1.59 32.04 -15.58
C ASP A 16 0.37 32.51 -16.41
N PRO A 17 0.08 33.82 -16.46
CA PRO A 17 -1.05 34.36 -17.22
C PRO A 17 -0.86 34.23 -18.74
N ASN A 18 0.36 33.96 -19.21
CA ASN A 18 0.69 33.75 -20.62
C ASN A 18 0.84 32.26 -20.97
N PHE A 19 0.44 31.36 -20.08
CA PHE A 19 0.47 29.93 -20.34
C PHE A 19 -0.46 29.59 -21.52
N GLU A 20 0.13 29.28 -22.68
CA GLU A 20 -0.67 28.97 -23.89
C GLU A 20 -1.27 27.56 -23.83
N SER A 21 -0.46 26.53 -23.53
CA SER A 21 -0.90 25.13 -23.40
C SER A 21 0.27 24.20 -23.02
N TYR A 22 -0.04 23.01 -22.50
CA TYR A 22 0.91 21.90 -22.50
C TYR A 22 0.98 21.31 -23.91
N ARG A 23 2.11 21.47 -24.59
CA ARG A 23 2.37 20.76 -25.85
C ARG A 23 2.98 19.41 -25.52
N LEU A 24 2.20 18.35 -25.73
CA LEU A 24 2.73 16.97 -25.65
C LEU A 24 3.80 16.82 -26.74
N SER A 25 4.98 16.31 -26.36
CA SER A 25 5.94 15.91 -27.38
C SER A 25 5.31 14.82 -28.25
N LEU A 26 5.51 14.93 -29.56
CA LEU A 26 5.14 13.89 -30.52
C LEU A 26 6.25 12.82 -30.63
N ASP A 27 7.35 13.00 -29.90
CA ASP A 27 8.42 12.02 -29.86
C ASP A 27 7.91 10.71 -29.28
N ALA A 28 8.27 9.60 -29.93
CA ALA A 28 7.95 8.28 -29.42
C ALA A 28 8.63 8.08 -28.07
N ILE A 29 7.86 7.73 -27.04
CA ILE A 29 8.40 7.37 -25.73
C ILE A 29 9.17 6.05 -25.89
N PRO A 30 10.47 6.01 -25.57
CA PRO A 30 11.24 4.77 -25.63
C PRO A 30 10.57 3.68 -24.79
N THR A 31 10.27 2.55 -25.44
CA THR A 31 9.65 1.40 -24.78
C THR A 31 10.64 0.25 -24.76
N TYR A 32 10.93 -0.26 -23.57
CA TYR A 32 11.83 -1.39 -23.36
C TYR A 32 11.03 -2.57 -22.86
N ASN A 33 11.33 -3.77 -23.36
CA ASN A 33 10.67 -5.01 -22.98
C ASN A 33 11.69 -5.99 -22.44
N VAL A 34 11.29 -6.78 -21.46
CA VAL A 34 12.07 -7.87 -20.90
C VAL A 34 11.20 -9.11 -20.83
N GLU A 35 11.75 -10.24 -21.24
CA GLU A 35 11.05 -11.52 -21.10
C GLU A 35 11.12 -11.99 -19.65
N LEU A 36 9.96 -12.37 -19.11
CA LEU A 36 9.84 -12.88 -17.75
C LEU A 36 9.77 -14.41 -17.77
N ASP A 37 10.42 -15.05 -16.81
CA ASP A 37 10.38 -16.50 -16.62
C ASP A 37 9.09 -16.99 -15.93
N ALA A 38 8.30 -16.06 -15.41
CA ALA A 38 6.95 -16.26 -14.90
C ALA A 38 6.10 -15.01 -15.15
N ALA A 39 4.80 -15.19 -15.34
CA ALA A 39 3.88 -14.07 -15.50
C ALA A 39 3.74 -13.27 -14.18
N VAL A 40 3.46 -11.98 -14.31
CA VAL A 40 2.97 -11.16 -13.20
C VAL A 40 1.67 -11.78 -12.68
N GLU A 41 1.49 -11.78 -11.36
CA GLU A 41 0.29 -12.37 -10.75
C GLU A 41 -0.94 -11.49 -10.94
N GLU A 42 -1.81 -11.86 -11.87
CA GLU A 42 -3.12 -11.21 -12.04
C GLU A 42 -4.22 -12.08 -11.39
N VAL A 43 -4.71 -11.66 -10.22
CA VAL A 43 -5.85 -12.29 -9.56
C VAL A 43 -7.13 -11.59 -9.99
N LYS A 44 -7.97 -12.30 -10.75
CA LYS A 44 -9.26 -11.77 -11.20
C LYS A 44 -10.29 -11.79 -10.08
N LEU A 45 -11.07 -10.73 -10.00
CA LEU A 45 -12.23 -10.67 -9.12
C LEU A 45 -13.27 -11.70 -9.57
N LYS A 46 -13.86 -12.41 -8.60
CA LYS A 46 -14.98 -13.31 -8.83
C LYS A 46 -16.28 -12.55 -9.07
N ASP A 47 -17.25 -13.20 -9.69
CA ASP A 47 -18.60 -12.67 -9.87
C ASP A 47 -19.25 -12.29 -8.53
N SER A 48 -19.03 -13.07 -7.47
CA SER A 48 -19.50 -12.77 -6.10
C SER A 48 -18.84 -11.53 -5.48
N HIS A 49 -17.67 -11.14 -5.97
CA HIS A 49 -16.88 -9.99 -5.52
C HIS A 49 -16.91 -8.86 -6.56
N TYR A 50 -17.82 -8.90 -7.53
CA TYR A 50 -17.90 -7.87 -8.57
C TYR A 50 -18.77 -6.69 -8.11
N THR A 51 -18.36 -6.03 -7.03
CA THR A 51 -19.01 -4.80 -6.54
C THR A 51 -18.13 -3.58 -6.87
N LEU A 52 -18.73 -2.39 -6.90
CA LEU A 52 -18.01 -1.14 -7.14
C LEU A 52 -16.80 -0.98 -6.21
N GLU A 53 -16.94 -1.37 -4.93
CA GLU A 53 -15.88 -1.25 -3.94
C GLU A 53 -14.73 -2.24 -4.20
N HIS A 54 -15.01 -3.48 -4.61
CA HIS A 54 -13.94 -4.41 -5.00
C HIS A 54 -13.22 -3.95 -6.26
N MET A 55 -13.95 -3.46 -7.26
CA MET A 55 -13.33 -2.92 -8.48
C MET A 55 -12.42 -1.72 -8.17
N ARG A 56 -12.83 -0.85 -7.25
CA ARG A 56 -12.00 0.28 -6.78
C ARG A 56 -10.79 -0.17 -5.96
N ALA A 57 -10.96 -1.16 -5.08
CA ALA A 57 -9.88 -1.64 -4.21
C ALA A 57 -8.84 -2.51 -4.93
N PHE A 58 -9.31 -3.38 -5.83
CA PHE A 58 -8.54 -4.51 -6.35
C PHE A 58 -8.56 -4.62 -7.87
N GLY A 59 -9.51 -3.97 -8.55
CA GLY A 59 -9.66 -4.06 -10.01
C GLY A 59 -8.60 -3.26 -10.80
N MET A 60 -7.95 -2.26 -10.18
CA MET A 60 -6.89 -1.47 -10.80
C MET A 60 -5.59 -1.55 -9.98
N TYR A 61 -5.08 -2.77 -9.84
CA TYR A 61 -3.84 -3.01 -9.12
C TYR A 61 -2.62 -2.67 -9.99
N ASN A 62 -1.76 -1.77 -9.50
CA ASN A 62 -0.47 -1.53 -10.15
C ASN A 62 0.53 -2.59 -9.67
N TYR A 63 0.93 -3.46 -10.58
CA TYR A 63 1.87 -4.54 -10.30
C TYR A 63 3.33 -4.08 -10.19
N LEU A 64 3.63 -2.86 -10.64
CA LEU A 64 4.95 -2.26 -10.58
C LEU A 64 5.04 -1.26 -9.42
N HIS A 65 6.02 -1.50 -8.55
CA HIS A 65 6.32 -0.67 -7.39
C HIS A 65 7.66 0.04 -7.63
N LEU A 66 7.60 1.36 -7.77
CA LEU A 66 8.80 2.21 -7.81
C LEU A 66 9.44 2.27 -6.42
N ASP A 67 10.77 2.26 -6.36
CA ASP A 67 11.49 2.51 -5.11
C ASP A 67 11.72 4.01 -4.87
N PRO A 68 11.11 4.62 -3.83
CA PRO A 68 11.27 6.05 -3.56
C PRO A 68 12.70 6.48 -3.20
N TRP A 69 13.58 5.53 -2.84
CA TRP A 69 14.96 5.80 -2.46
C TRP A 69 15.97 5.43 -3.55
N TYR A 70 15.55 4.68 -4.56
CA TYR A 70 16.40 4.14 -5.64
C TYR A 70 15.62 4.24 -6.95
N ASP A 71 15.82 5.35 -7.65
CA ASP A 71 15.08 5.75 -8.85
C ASP A 71 15.26 4.79 -10.04
N ASP A 72 16.35 4.03 -10.03
CA ASP A 72 16.65 2.97 -11.00
C ASP A 72 16.03 1.62 -10.64
N SER A 73 15.26 1.50 -9.55
CA SER A 73 14.74 0.20 -9.09
C SER A 73 13.21 0.13 -9.17
N VAL A 74 12.73 -0.91 -9.86
CA VAL A 74 11.32 -1.29 -9.94
C VAL A 74 11.14 -2.68 -9.35
N LEU A 75 10.06 -2.89 -8.61
CA LEU A 75 9.73 -4.18 -8.02
C LEU A 75 8.34 -4.67 -8.44
N PHE A 76 8.16 -5.99 -8.49
CA PHE A 76 6.87 -6.61 -8.74
C PHE A 76 6.80 -7.99 -8.08
N VAL A 77 5.59 -8.55 -7.99
CA VAL A 77 5.35 -9.92 -7.53
C VAL A 77 4.81 -10.76 -8.68
N ASP A 78 5.38 -11.94 -8.88
CA ASP A 78 4.95 -12.87 -9.92
C ASP A 78 3.98 -13.95 -9.42
N CYS A 79 3.43 -14.74 -10.34
CA CYS A 79 2.47 -15.81 -10.05
C CYS A 79 3.03 -17.00 -9.26
N LYS A 80 4.34 -16.98 -8.96
CA LYS A 80 5.06 -17.94 -8.10
C LYS A 80 5.32 -17.36 -6.70
N GLY A 81 4.76 -16.18 -6.37
CA GLY A 81 4.95 -15.53 -5.08
C GLY A 81 6.37 -14.99 -4.87
N ARG A 82 7.13 -14.76 -5.95
CA ARG A 82 8.47 -14.17 -5.89
C ARG A 82 8.37 -12.67 -5.99
N VAL A 83 9.03 -11.96 -5.07
CA VAL A 83 9.29 -10.53 -5.21
C VAL A 83 10.53 -10.38 -6.08
N LEU A 84 10.36 -9.75 -7.24
CA LEU A 84 11.40 -9.52 -8.23
C LEU A 84 11.75 -8.04 -8.25
N SER A 85 13.04 -7.73 -8.33
CA SER A 85 13.58 -6.38 -8.53
C SER A 85 14.22 -6.30 -9.91
N LEU A 86 13.97 -5.20 -10.60
CA LEU A 86 14.49 -4.88 -11.91
C LEU A 86 15.17 -3.52 -11.86
N THR A 87 16.41 -3.46 -12.36
CA THR A 87 17.15 -2.21 -12.53
C THR A 87 16.82 -1.59 -13.89
N VAL A 88 16.44 -0.33 -13.89
CA VAL A 88 16.15 0.48 -15.08
C VAL A 88 17.34 1.40 -15.31
N THR A 89 18.11 1.15 -16.37
CA THR A 89 19.12 2.11 -16.80
C THR A 89 18.44 3.06 -17.77
N LEU A 90 18.19 4.30 -17.31
CA LEU A 90 17.56 5.34 -18.13
C LEU A 90 18.22 5.38 -19.53
N ASP A 91 17.37 5.44 -20.54
CA ASP A 91 17.72 5.61 -21.95
C ASP A 91 18.49 4.48 -22.63
N THR A 92 18.67 3.32 -21.99
CA THR A 92 19.52 2.25 -22.56
C THR A 92 18.97 0.83 -22.42
N ALA A 93 18.56 0.37 -21.23
CA ALA A 93 18.13 -1.02 -21.05
C ALA A 93 17.39 -1.30 -19.72
N LEU A 94 16.61 -2.39 -19.73
CA LEU A 94 16.11 -3.04 -18.52
C LEU A 94 17.07 -4.19 -18.13
N GLY A 95 17.45 -4.23 -16.85
CA GLY A 95 18.20 -5.35 -16.29
C GLY A 95 17.35 -6.62 -16.22
N LYS A 96 18.00 -7.77 -16.03
CA LYS A 96 17.29 -9.04 -15.76
C LYS A 96 16.60 -8.97 -14.39
N PRO A 97 15.33 -9.39 -14.27
CA PRO A 97 14.64 -9.50 -12.98
C PRO A 97 15.42 -10.38 -12.01
N ARG A 98 15.53 -9.94 -10.76
CA ARG A 98 16.25 -10.65 -9.69
C ARG A 98 15.31 -10.93 -8.53
N GLU A 99 15.25 -12.18 -8.10
CA GLU A 99 14.47 -12.55 -6.93
C GLU A 99 15.12 -12.00 -5.66
N VAL A 100 14.40 -11.13 -4.94
CA VAL A 100 14.83 -10.55 -3.67
C VAL A 100 14.14 -11.22 -2.48
N TYR A 101 12.95 -11.81 -2.68
CA TYR A 101 12.21 -12.53 -1.66
C TYR A 101 11.24 -13.52 -2.30
N ARG A 102 10.80 -14.53 -1.53
CA ARG A 102 9.77 -15.48 -1.93
C ARG A 102 8.81 -15.74 -0.78
N LEU A 103 7.52 -15.63 -1.05
CA LEU A 103 6.46 -16.01 -0.12
C LEU A 103 6.51 -17.52 0.15
N SER A 104 6.15 -17.93 1.36
CA SER A 104 6.08 -19.36 1.71
C SER A 104 4.95 -20.05 0.94
N ASP A 105 5.21 -21.25 0.40
CA ASP A 105 4.23 -22.06 -0.35
C ASP A 105 3.14 -22.69 0.55
N ASP A 106 3.22 -22.50 1.87
CA ASP A 106 2.39 -23.20 2.85
C ASP A 106 0.92 -22.72 2.90
N SER A 107 0.55 -21.67 2.17
CA SER A 107 -0.86 -21.30 2.03
C SER A 107 -1.50 -22.14 0.93
N GLU A 108 -2.42 -23.03 1.31
CA GLU A 108 -3.44 -23.48 0.36
C GLU A 108 -4.01 -22.20 -0.27
N ARG A 109 -3.86 -22.08 -1.60
CA ARG A 109 -4.30 -20.88 -2.31
C ARG A 109 -5.80 -20.75 -2.11
N SER A 110 -6.17 -19.95 -1.11
CA SER A 110 -7.55 -19.66 -0.80
C SER A 110 -8.17 -19.08 -2.06
N ASP A 111 -9.34 -19.58 -2.40
CA ASP A 111 -10.07 -19.15 -3.57
C ASP A 111 -10.38 -17.64 -3.49
N ASP A 112 -10.45 -17.06 -2.29
CA ASP A 112 -10.78 -15.64 -2.05
C ASP A 112 -9.55 -14.72 -1.93
N ARG A 113 -8.36 -15.20 -2.29
CA ARG A 113 -7.13 -14.37 -2.24
C ARG A 113 -7.19 -13.15 -3.16
N LEU A 114 -6.39 -12.16 -2.82
CA LEU A 114 -6.09 -10.98 -3.61
C LEU A 114 -4.69 -11.10 -4.24
N CYS A 115 -4.33 -10.14 -5.10
CA CYS A 115 -2.94 -9.97 -5.50
C CYS A 115 -2.07 -9.65 -4.27
N ALA A 116 -0.86 -10.21 -4.23
CA ALA A 116 0.15 -9.79 -3.28
C ALA A 116 0.41 -8.29 -3.41
N SER A 117 0.68 -7.62 -2.28
CA SER A 117 0.90 -6.17 -2.30
C SER A 117 2.07 -5.69 -1.48
N LEU A 118 2.82 -4.75 -2.05
CA LEU A 118 4.11 -4.28 -1.54
C LEU A 118 4.07 -2.78 -1.25
N SER A 119 4.60 -2.40 -0.10
CA SER A 119 4.88 -1.01 0.26
C SER A 119 6.29 -0.90 0.84
N LEU A 120 7.13 -0.05 0.26
CA LEU A 120 8.48 0.18 0.77
C LEU A 120 8.42 1.14 1.97
N THR A 121 8.55 0.57 3.17
CA THR A 121 8.35 1.25 4.45
C THR A 121 9.48 2.23 4.80
N SER A 122 10.69 1.97 4.33
CA SER A 122 11.86 2.86 4.38
C SER A 122 12.89 2.44 3.33
N ALA A 123 14.01 3.15 3.23
CA ALA A 123 15.18 2.74 2.43
C ALA A 123 15.71 1.33 2.74
N THR A 124 15.35 0.74 3.90
CA THR A 124 15.86 -0.57 4.34
C THR A 124 14.78 -1.57 4.78
N TRP A 125 13.50 -1.22 4.59
CA TRP A 125 12.36 -2.05 5.00
C TRP A 125 11.23 -2.04 3.97
N ALA A 126 10.46 -3.13 3.94
CA ALA A 126 9.27 -3.28 3.13
C ALA A 126 8.17 -4.02 3.91
N ALA A 127 6.91 -3.64 3.67
CA ALA A 127 5.72 -4.35 4.08
C ALA A 127 5.14 -5.10 2.88
N LEU A 128 4.86 -6.39 3.04
CA LEU A 128 4.35 -7.26 2.00
C LEU A 128 3.12 -8.02 2.51
N SER A 129 2.04 -8.02 1.73
CA SER A 129 0.90 -8.94 1.89
C SER A 129 1.03 -10.06 0.88
N ASP A 130 0.70 -11.29 1.28
CA ASP A 130 0.54 -12.42 0.35
C ASP A 130 -0.82 -12.42 -0.37
N GLY A 131 -1.71 -11.47 -0.04
CA GLY A 131 -3.06 -11.39 -0.58
C GLY A 131 -4.03 -12.42 0.02
N SER A 132 -3.57 -13.34 0.88
CA SER A 132 -4.40 -14.35 1.55
C SER A 132 -4.65 -14.04 3.01
N GLY A 133 -4.00 -13.02 3.57
CA GLY A 133 -4.23 -12.55 4.93
C GLY A 133 -2.99 -12.55 5.82
N ARG A 134 -1.80 -12.79 5.26
CA ARG A 134 -0.55 -12.74 6.01
C ARG A 134 0.24 -11.48 5.70
N LEU A 135 0.69 -10.79 6.76
CA LEU A 135 1.55 -9.61 6.69
C LEU A 135 3.00 -10.00 6.97
N TYR A 136 3.92 -9.54 6.13
CA TYR A 136 5.36 -9.68 6.30
C TYR A 136 5.99 -8.29 6.43
N LEU A 137 6.88 -8.11 7.41
CA LEU A 137 7.81 -6.97 7.44
C LEU A 137 9.22 -7.48 7.16
N LEU A 138 9.74 -7.03 6.04
CA LEU A 138 10.96 -7.52 5.45
C LEU A 138 12.06 -6.47 5.62
N ARG A 139 13.21 -6.91 6.15
CA ARG A 139 14.43 -6.12 6.12
C ARG A 139 15.09 -6.31 4.78
N THR A 140 15.24 -5.23 4.03
CA THR A 140 15.76 -5.27 2.66
C THR A 140 17.25 -4.98 2.57
N GLY A 141 17.84 -4.40 3.63
CA GLY A 141 19.17 -3.78 3.55
C GLY A 141 19.17 -2.53 2.66
N LYS A 142 20.36 -2.04 2.31
CA LYS A 142 20.50 -0.94 1.34
C LYS A 142 20.21 -1.49 -0.06
N ARG A 143 19.06 -1.12 -0.63
CA ARG A 143 18.73 -1.47 -2.01
C ARG A 143 19.66 -0.66 -2.94
N GLY A 144 19.88 -1.04 -4.19
CA GLY A 144 20.77 -0.30 -5.12
C GLY A 144 22.28 -0.58 -5.05
N ASP A 145 22.87 -1.02 -3.92
CA ASP A 145 24.34 -1.10 -3.78
C ASP A 145 24.97 -2.37 -4.39
N SER A 146 24.36 -2.94 -5.44
CA SER A 146 24.65 -4.30 -5.97
C SER A 146 24.60 -5.45 -4.94
N SER A 147 24.27 -5.15 -3.68
CA SER A 147 24.26 -6.13 -2.59
C SER A 147 23.19 -7.17 -2.88
N HIS A 148 23.64 -8.40 -3.10
CA HIS A 148 22.83 -9.59 -3.39
C HIS A 148 21.98 -10.08 -2.19
N SER A 149 21.63 -9.17 -1.28
CA SER A 149 20.98 -9.50 -0.02
C SER A 149 19.54 -9.90 -0.29
N LYS A 150 19.24 -11.19 -0.13
CA LYS A 150 17.86 -11.66 0.02
C LYS A 150 17.23 -10.92 1.18
N TRP A 151 16.00 -10.47 1.00
CA TRP A 151 15.26 -9.80 2.05
C TRP A 151 14.94 -10.79 3.16
N GLU A 152 15.02 -10.32 4.40
CA GLU A 152 14.84 -11.16 5.59
C GLU A 152 13.51 -10.83 6.27
N PRO A 153 12.63 -11.82 6.50
CA PRO A 153 11.41 -11.59 7.25
C PRO A 153 11.73 -11.47 8.74
N LEU A 154 11.47 -10.29 9.32
CA LEU A 154 11.67 -10.04 10.75
C LEU A 154 10.34 -9.99 11.54
N PHE A 155 9.23 -9.96 10.83
CA PHE A 155 7.88 -10.09 11.36
C PHE A 155 7.01 -10.79 10.33
N VAL A 156 6.24 -11.77 10.77
CA VAL A 156 5.21 -12.45 9.97
C VAL A 156 4.01 -12.63 10.89
N GLU A 157 2.85 -12.17 10.46
CA GLU A 157 1.61 -12.37 11.21
C GLU A 157 0.45 -12.70 10.30
N ASP A 158 -0.32 -13.71 10.71
CA ASP A 158 -1.57 -14.09 10.09
C ASP A 158 -2.69 -13.23 10.65
N LEU A 159 -3.30 -12.43 9.79
CA LEU A 159 -4.40 -11.51 10.10
C LEU A 159 -5.75 -12.08 9.63
N GLY A 160 -5.80 -13.34 9.20
CA GLY A 160 -6.98 -14.08 8.81
C GLY A 160 -7.46 -13.76 7.41
N GLU A 161 -8.17 -12.65 7.25
CA GLU A 161 -8.85 -12.31 5.99
C GLU A 161 -7.88 -11.68 4.97
N PRO A 162 -8.16 -11.76 3.65
CA PRO A 162 -7.40 -11.05 2.62
C PRO A 162 -7.35 -9.53 2.83
N PHE A 163 -6.22 -8.92 2.43
CA PHE A 163 -6.04 -7.46 2.43
C PHE A 163 -4.95 -7.01 1.46
N THR A 164 -5.01 -5.72 1.11
CA THR A 164 -3.96 -5.01 0.36
C THR A 164 -3.22 -4.04 1.27
N VAL A 165 -1.89 -3.95 1.19
CA VAL A 165 -1.11 -2.90 1.83
C VAL A 165 -1.24 -1.61 1.02
N LEU A 166 -1.86 -0.58 1.60
CA LEU A 166 -1.99 0.73 0.96
C LEU A 166 -0.77 1.61 1.17
N HIS A 167 -0.24 1.61 2.39
CA HIS A 167 0.85 2.51 2.77
C HIS A 167 1.60 1.96 3.98
N SER A 168 2.89 2.29 4.07
CA SER A 168 3.67 1.97 5.26
C SER A 168 4.75 3.02 5.49
N VAL A 169 5.09 3.27 6.77
CA VAL A 169 6.20 4.15 7.16
C VAL A 169 6.96 3.59 8.33
N SER A 170 8.28 3.74 8.33
CA SER A 170 9.14 3.44 9.47
C SER A 170 9.63 4.73 10.14
N HIS A 171 9.77 4.67 11.46
CA HIS A 171 10.34 5.74 12.26
C HIS A 171 10.93 5.21 13.57
N VAL A 172 11.71 6.05 14.26
CA VAL A 172 12.23 5.75 15.60
C VAL A 172 11.55 6.67 16.61
N GLN A 173 11.03 6.10 17.69
CA GLN A 173 10.45 6.83 18.81
C GLN A 173 11.05 6.31 20.11
N SER A 174 11.64 7.19 20.92
CA SER A 174 12.27 6.83 22.20
C SER A 174 13.27 5.68 22.10
N GLY A 175 14.07 5.65 21.04
CA GLY A 175 15.05 4.59 20.77
C GLY A 175 14.47 3.27 20.24
N VAL A 176 13.14 3.17 20.10
CA VAL A 176 12.45 1.99 19.57
C VAL A 176 12.15 2.21 18.09
N HIS A 177 12.50 1.23 17.25
CA HIS A 177 12.12 1.22 15.85
C HIS A 177 10.66 0.77 15.70
N ILE A 178 9.87 1.59 14.99
CA ILE A 178 8.43 1.43 14.80
C ILE A 178 8.11 1.45 13.30
N MET A 179 7.23 0.55 12.89
CA MET A 179 6.62 0.53 11.57
C MET A 179 5.12 0.70 11.70
N GLU A 180 4.58 1.56 10.86
CA GLU A 180 3.16 1.78 10.70
C GLU A 180 2.74 1.22 9.35
N VAL A 181 1.75 0.35 9.33
CA VAL A 181 1.24 -0.28 8.11
C VAL A 181 -0.26 -0.05 8.03
N LEU A 182 -0.70 0.44 6.88
CA LEU A 182 -2.10 0.67 6.57
C LEU A 182 -2.58 -0.37 5.57
N LEU A 183 -3.58 -1.14 5.96
CA LEU A 183 -4.20 -2.19 5.17
C LEU A 183 -5.60 -1.77 4.72
N LEU A 184 -6.01 -2.24 3.55
CA LEU A 184 -7.37 -2.10 3.03
C LEU A 184 -8.02 -3.47 2.95
N ARG A 185 -9.26 -3.54 3.44
CA ARG A 185 -10.12 -4.71 3.36
C ARG A 185 -11.49 -4.33 2.81
N VAL A 186 -12.04 -5.20 1.97
CA VAL A 186 -13.45 -5.20 1.59
C VAL A 186 -14.01 -6.53 2.08
N GLN A 187 -14.97 -6.48 3.00
CA GLN A 187 -15.47 -7.67 3.69
C GLN A 187 -16.98 -7.73 3.63
N LYS A 188 -17.52 -8.94 3.56
CA LYS A 188 -18.97 -9.12 3.61
C LYS A 188 -19.49 -8.61 4.95
N ASP A 189 -20.51 -7.77 4.90
CA ASP A 189 -21.16 -7.19 6.07
C ASP A 189 -22.64 -7.64 6.09
N PRO A 190 -22.99 -8.62 6.94
CA PRO A 190 -24.37 -9.08 7.08
C PRO A 190 -25.34 -8.00 7.55
N THR A 191 -24.84 -6.93 8.18
CA THR A 191 -25.66 -5.83 8.68
C THR A 191 -25.96 -4.78 7.60
N GLU A 192 -25.19 -4.77 6.51
CA GLU A 192 -25.35 -3.85 5.39
C GLU A 192 -26.48 -4.32 4.46
N THR A 193 -27.72 -3.93 4.80
CA THR A 193 -28.94 -4.33 4.09
C THR A 193 -29.32 -3.42 2.91
N LYS A 194 -28.69 -2.24 2.80
CA LYS A 194 -29.03 -1.20 1.80
C LYS A 194 -27.98 -1.01 0.71
N GLY A 195 -26.84 -1.68 0.84
CA GLY A 195 -25.68 -1.53 -0.04
C GLY A 195 -25.35 -2.80 -0.82
N SER A 196 -24.08 -2.97 -1.15
CA SER A 196 -23.58 -4.15 -1.86
C SER A 196 -23.49 -5.41 -0.98
N GLY A 197 -23.80 -5.31 0.32
CA GLY A 197 -23.56 -6.36 1.31
C GLY A 197 -22.09 -6.46 1.75
N PHE A 198 -21.27 -5.45 1.43
CA PHE A 198 -19.87 -5.37 1.84
C PHE A 198 -19.58 -4.05 2.55
N SER A 199 -18.68 -4.10 3.52
CA SER A 199 -18.09 -2.94 4.20
C SER A 199 -16.63 -2.78 3.83
N VAL A 200 -16.15 -1.54 3.89
CA VAL A 200 -14.74 -1.19 3.66
C VAL A 200 -14.11 -0.90 5.01
N SER A 201 -12.91 -1.44 5.25
CA SER A 201 -12.13 -1.06 6.43
C SER A 201 -10.68 -0.75 6.11
N LEU A 202 -10.16 0.27 6.78
CA LEU A 202 -8.75 0.60 6.84
C LEU A 202 -8.20 0.13 8.19
N GLU A 203 -7.32 -0.86 8.16
CA GLU A 203 -6.67 -1.37 9.36
C GLU A 203 -5.27 -0.78 9.47
N TRP A 204 -5.02 -0.03 10.53
CA TRP A 204 -3.74 0.57 10.84
C TRP A 204 -3.06 -0.21 11.97
N ILE A 205 -2.00 -0.92 11.60
CA ILE A 205 -1.17 -1.73 12.49
C ILE A 205 0.13 -0.99 12.80
N THR A 206 0.46 -0.92 14.09
CA THR A 206 1.75 -0.43 14.58
C THR A 206 2.55 -1.61 15.08
N VAL A 207 3.69 -1.87 14.46
CA VAL A 207 4.64 -2.91 14.86
C VAL A 207 5.90 -2.25 15.40
N ALA A 208 6.39 -2.70 16.55
CA ALA A 208 7.59 -2.14 17.16
C ALA A 208 8.57 -3.22 17.57
N ASN A 209 9.86 -2.88 17.59
CA ASN A 209 10.90 -3.77 18.10
C ASN A 209 10.84 -3.84 19.64
N ALA A 210 10.35 -4.95 20.17
CA ALA A 210 10.36 -5.33 21.57
C ALA A 210 11.50 -6.34 21.80
N GLU A 211 12.58 -5.92 22.48
CA GLU A 211 13.62 -6.85 22.95
C GLU A 211 14.18 -7.81 21.87
N LYS A 212 14.47 -7.27 20.67
CA LYS A 212 14.98 -7.97 19.47
C LYS A 212 13.95 -8.71 18.63
N LYS A 213 12.66 -8.65 18.97
CA LYS A 213 11.57 -9.19 18.15
C LYS A 213 10.60 -8.07 17.77
N TYR A 214 10.04 -8.12 16.57
CA TYR A 214 8.98 -7.20 16.18
C TYR A 214 7.62 -7.76 16.62
N GLU A 215 6.80 -6.90 17.22
CA GLU A 215 5.49 -7.27 17.76
C GLU A 215 4.48 -6.15 17.52
N VAL A 216 3.21 -6.54 17.34
CA VAL A 216 2.09 -5.59 17.21
C VAL A 216 1.89 -4.86 18.54
N ARG A 217 2.00 -3.54 18.53
CA ARG A 217 1.72 -2.67 19.68
C ARG A 217 0.32 -2.09 19.65
N LYS A 218 -0.18 -1.76 18.46
CA LYS A 218 -1.50 -1.15 18.28
C LYS A 218 -2.15 -1.67 17.00
N ARG A 219 -3.47 -1.84 17.07
CA ARG A 219 -4.33 -2.16 15.92
C ARG A 219 -5.57 -1.29 15.99
N ARG A 220 -5.74 -0.46 14.97
CA ARG A 220 -6.84 0.51 14.82
C ARG A 220 -7.56 0.18 13.53
N VAL A 221 -8.88 0.15 13.55
CA VAL A 221 -9.70 -0.14 12.36
C VAL A 221 -10.63 1.04 12.12
N LEU A 222 -10.66 1.51 10.89
CA LEU A 222 -11.55 2.56 10.45
C LEU A 222 -12.54 1.95 9.46
N ARG A 223 -13.82 1.91 9.80
CA ARG A 223 -14.87 1.36 8.94
C ARG A 223 -15.54 2.48 8.15
N GLY A 224 -15.69 2.30 6.86
CA GLY A 224 -16.30 3.26 5.97
C GLY A 224 -17.18 2.59 4.91
N LYS A 225 -17.94 3.41 4.20
CA LYS A 225 -18.89 2.96 3.17
C LYS A 225 -18.32 2.90 1.76
N SER A 226 -17.09 3.38 1.57
CA SER A 226 -16.43 3.39 0.27
C SER A 226 -14.92 3.28 0.40
N VAL A 227 -14.29 2.67 -0.60
CA VAL A 227 -12.85 2.63 -0.78
C VAL A 227 -12.33 4.06 -0.95
N PRO A 228 -11.31 4.47 -0.18
CA PRO A 228 -10.74 5.80 -0.34
C PRO A 228 -10.00 5.91 -1.69
N HIS A 229 -10.07 7.08 -2.31
CA HIS A 229 -9.22 7.42 -3.45
C HIS A 229 -7.74 7.51 -3.05
N TYR A 230 -7.49 7.90 -1.80
CA TYR A 230 -6.16 7.98 -1.23
C TYR A 230 -6.22 7.75 0.28
N ALA A 231 -5.31 6.94 0.81
CA ALA A 231 -5.11 6.84 2.25
C ALA A 231 -3.64 6.60 2.57
N ALA A 232 -3.10 7.34 3.54
CA ALA A 232 -1.70 7.23 3.94
C ALA A 232 -1.51 7.57 5.40
N VAL A 233 -0.55 6.89 6.03
CA VAL A 233 -0.11 7.21 7.39
C VAL A 233 0.79 8.46 7.33
N VAL A 234 0.46 9.45 8.16
CA VAL A 234 1.27 10.66 8.33
C VAL A 234 2.66 10.30 8.88
N PRO A 235 3.74 10.98 8.46
CA PRO A 235 5.08 10.73 8.99
C PRO A 235 5.13 10.65 10.52
N LYS A 236 5.93 9.71 11.02
CA LYS A 236 6.06 9.39 12.46
C LYS A 236 4.77 8.85 13.11
N GLY A 237 3.85 8.28 12.32
CA GLY A 237 2.66 7.59 12.83
C GLY A 237 1.65 8.48 13.55
N LYS A 238 1.66 9.80 13.28
CA LYS A 238 0.88 10.78 14.07
C LYS A 238 -0.60 10.90 13.66
N GLY A 239 -0.98 10.35 12.52
CA GLY A 239 -2.34 10.44 12.01
C GLY A 239 -2.50 9.72 10.69
N LEU A 240 -3.71 9.83 10.13
CA LEU A 240 -4.10 9.23 8.86
C LEU A 240 -4.64 10.32 7.94
N MET A 241 -4.16 10.37 6.71
CA MET A 241 -4.74 11.19 5.65
C MET A 241 -5.65 10.30 4.82
N VAL A 242 -6.89 10.73 4.59
CA VAL A 242 -7.88 9.98 3.81
C VAL A 242 -8.59 10.93 2.85
N ALA A 243 -8.64 10.58 1.57
CA ALA A 243 -9.50 11.22 0.59
C ALA A 243 -10.50 10.18 0.09
N SER A 244 -11.80 10.44 0.27
CA SER A 244 -12.88 9.52 -0.08
C SER A 244 -14.04 10.28 -0.72
N GLU A 245 -14.82 9.59 -1.54
CA GLU A 245 -16.03 10.14 -2.15
C GLU A 245 -17.12 10.39 -1.09
N LYS A 246 -17.31 9.42 -0.19
CA LYS A 246 -18.31 9.50 0.87
C LYS A 246 -17.63 9.92 2.18
N PRO A 247 -18.19 10.89 2.92
CA PRO A 247 -17.72 11.23 4.25
C PRO A 247 -18.01 10.10 5.24
N GLY A 248 -17.16 9.96 6.25
CA GLY A 248 -17.39 9.06 7.39
C GLY A 248 -16.57 7.78 7.32
N PHE A 249 -15.50 7.76 8.12
CA PHE A 249 -14.92 6.52 8.63
C PHE A 249 -15.08 6.54 10.16
N ASP A 250 -15.72 5.52 10.71
CA ASP A 250 -15.83 5.35 12.16
C ASP A 250 -14.58 4.60 12.66
N ILE A 251 -13.94 5.13 13.71
CA ILE A 251 -12.70 4.56 14.27
C ILE A 251 -13.05 3.63 15.43
N ASP A 252 -12.67 2.37 15.29
CA ASP A 252 -12.61 1.38 16.36
C ASP A 252 -11.15 1.09 16.73
N VAL A 253 -10.79 1.19 18.01
CA VAL A 253 -9.48 0.74 18.51
C VAL A 253 -9.64 -0.67 19.05
N ILE A 254 -9.07 -1.65 18.35
CA ILE A 254 -9.22 -3.07 18.66
C ILE A 254 -8.17 -3.52 19.69
N TYR A 255 -6.95 -2.98 19.61
CA TYR A 255 -5.85 -3.33 20.51
C TYR A 255 -4.89 -2.15 20.70
N GLY A 256 -4.52 -1.86 21.95
CA GLY A 256 -3.63 -0.76 22.33
C GLY A 256 -4.35 0.48 22.88
N ASP A 257 -3.56 1.48 23.30
CA ASP A 257 -4.06 2.69 23.98
C ASP A 257 -4.90 3.60 23.07
N LYS A 258 -5.95 4.24 23.62
CA LYS A 258 -6.87 5.15 22.90
C LYS A 258 -6.20 6.50 22.62
N SER A 259 -5.17 6.49 21.79
CA SER A 259 -4.52 7.71 21.30
C SER A 259 -5.40 8.35 20.22
N ALA A 260 -5.58 9.67 20.25
CA ALA A 260 -6.36 10.39 19.25
C ALA A 260 -5.79 10.16 17.83
N VAL A 261 -6.59 9.53 16.95
CA VAL A 261 -6.28 9.43 15.52
C VAL A 261 -6.78 10.70 14.86
N PHE A 262 -5.84 11.53 14.37
CA PHE A 262 -6.19 12.67 13.53
C PHE A 262 -6.45 12.16 12.10
N ILE A 263 -7.70 12.24 11.67
CA ILE A 263 -8.10 11.99 10.28
C ILE A 263 -8.21 13.35 9.58
N PHE A 264 -7.41 13.55 8.54
CA PHE A 264 -7.66 14.61 7.57
C PHE A 264 -8.48 14.05 6.43
N CYS A 265 -9.75 14.45 6.33
CA CYS A 265 -10.63 14.08 5.24
C CYS A 265 -10.61 15.19 4.17
N LEU A 266 -10.02 14.92 3.02
CA LEU A 266 -10.14 15.80 1.86
C LEU A 266 -11.42 15.42 1.11
N VAL A 267 -12.49 16.18 1.33
CA VAL A 267 -13.73 16.05 0.57
C VAL A 267 -13.51 16.69 -0.80
N LYS A 268 -13.79 15.95 -1.87
CA LYS A 268 -13.75 16.45 -3.24
C LYS A 268 -14.77 17.60 -3.36
N LEU A 269 -14.28 18.82 -3.55
CA LEU A 269 -15.12 19.94 -3.97
C LEU A 269 -15.54 19.65 -5.41
N THR A 270 -16.79 19.24 -5.62
CA THR A 270 -17.43 19.28 -6.92
C THR A 270 -17.52 20.75 -7.35
N VAL A 271 -16.93 21.09 -8.50
CA VAL A 271 -17.13 22.37 -9.18
C VAL A 271 -18.40 22.27 -10.01
#